data_AF-A0A8H6HSM8-F1
#
_entry.id   AF-A0A8H6HSM8-F1
#
_cell.length_a   1.000
_cell.length_b   1.000
_cell.length_c   1.000
_cell.angle_alpha   90.00
_cell.angle_beta   90.00
_cell.angle_gamma   90.00
#
_symmetry.space_group_name_H-M   'P 1'
#
loop_
_entity.id
_entity.type
_entity.pdbx_description
1 polymer ?
#
loop_
_entity_poly.entity_id
_entity_poly.type
_entity_poly.pdbx_seq_one_letter_code
_entity_poly.pdbx_strand_id
1 'polypeptide(L)'
;MANKRTRDIENLLANVRLGSEKHVNQLYKNWPAKHTIQAAAALNSILSVEKLPKLGELDLEGWGLAQSCFFAFHRALEVPPARYQGSGTPLWVIFRDNIEGITSWMSLCVQQVDESATLHEIIQGAVFLTVDTFNRLLGVPELKEPLQTSNSAAAFVALIWRYISPQSGKPFYVVEQAEQPFKLGPDGKPLEIFTVDGIHDLVRYYTENSKAAKEAFILHLSQDGSRESGADQFMQIAVARAQRMAEFCKIPTKWEGEALAKDVQQFSSTIDGILTLGNPVYIAAFRRHMLLQKFMSTLCSFVHHLKRHSDSERCFMVSRMVVLNMQQWTDIPGLATTTIAAVCQLVKGGLLTVYLNFLIHEPWIEGSFKEACRQLGKWIANYSFYPSVHAAMMDALGRVDQNSLRELLSRREDHWTRLQWLALSYPIYNLGRPAMRLVESNKANICNNPSHASTNGILSNTSDPCITLQACSSCHLAVYCSIQCQKQDWSQSGHREDCPQLTKVYSERVHAASWLHASTRIFHLAILQETYRRSVKAGRLEAIRRGTNPATPLNPVLVICFDFVDSPATPEDTPKLKRIFDLLEEFKAKDGRGRLIAHSLGVRRVESIVSGTQEPAETLLVEGKFKFRKQV
;
A
#
# COMPACT_ATOMS: atom_id res chain seq x y z
N MET A 1 -46.39 43.05 -17.11
CA MET A 1 -45.38 42.72 -16.07
C MET A 1 -44.23 41.84 -16.57
N ALA A 2 -44.48 40.82 -17.41
CA ALA A 2 -43.42 39.95 -17.96
C ALA A 2 -42.28 40.71 -18.67
N ASN A 3 -42.60 41.66 -19.56
CA ASN A 3 -41.59 42.45 -20.29
C ASN A 3 -40.69 43.30 -19.38
N LYS A 4 -41.23 43.83 -18.28
CA LYS A 4 -40.43 44.60 -17.30
C LYS A 4 -39.40 43.70 -16.63
N ARG A 5 -39.82 42.51 -16.18
CA ARG A 5 -38.94 41.53 -15.53
C ARG A 5 -37.84 41.03 -16.47
N THR A 6 -38.14 40.81 -17.75
CA THR A 6 -37.12 40.42 -18.73
C THR A 6 -36.09 41.54 -18.94
N ARG A 7 -36.53 42.79 -19.10
CA ARG A 7 -35.63 43.95 -19.22
C ARG A 7 -34.77 44.14 -17.98
N ASP A 8 -35.33 43.94 -16.79
CA ASP A 8 -34.58 44.03 -15.53
C ASP A 8 -33.47 42.95 -15.45
N ILE A 9 -33.75 41.73 -15.94
CA ILE A 9 -32.76 40.64 -16.03
C ILE A 9 -31.68 40.98 -17.08
N GLU A 10 -32.05 41.46 -18.26
CA GLU A 10 -31.09 41.85 -19.30
C GLU A 10 -30.15 42.96 -18.83
N ASN A 11 -30.68 43.97 -18.15
CA ASN A 11 -29.88 45.04 -17.54
C ASN A 11 -28.93 44.50 -16.47
N LEU A 12 -29.40 43.59 -15.61
CA LEU A 12 -28.56 42.95 -14.61
C LEU A 12 -27.43 42.14 -15.26
N LEU A 13 -27.73 41.35 -16.30
CA LEU A 13 -26.74 40.57 -17.03
C LEU A 13 -25.73 41.45 -17.77
N ALA A 14 -26.15 42.58 -18.33
CA ALA A 14 -25.24 43.55 -18.93
C ALA A 14 -24.27 44.10 -17.89
N ASN A 15 -24.75 44.46 -16.69
CA ASN A 15 -23.90 44.96 -15.60
C ASN A 15 -22.97 43.89 -15.03
N VAL A 16 -23.39 42.62 -15.02
CA VAL A 16 -22.53 41.49 -14.65
C VAL A 16 -21.36 41.41 -15.63
N ARG A 17 -21.58 41.50 -16.95
CA ARG A 17 -20.51 41.46 -17.96
C ARG A 17 -19.46 42.57 -17.81
N LEU A 18 -19.84 43.69 -17.18
CA LEU A 18 -18.92 44.79 -16.83
C LEU A 18 -17.99 44.47 -15.65
N GLY A 19 -18.14 43.30 -14.99
CA GLY A 19 -17.22 42.84 -13.95
C GLY A 19 -17.47 43.43 -12.56
N SER A 20 -18.72 43.75 -12.21
CA SER A 20 -19.04 44.33 -10.90
C SER A 20 -19.47 43.28 -9.87
N GLU A 21 -18.70 43.14 -8.78
CA GLU A 21 -18.98 42.17 -7.70
C GLU A 21 -20.40 42.33 -7.15
N LYS A 22 -20.82 43.57 -6.89
CA LYS A 22 -22.18 43.91 -6.42
C LYS A 22 -23.26 43.34 -7.34
N HIS A 23 -23.08 43.43 -8.66
CA HIS A 23 -24.06 42.93 -9.63
C HIS A 23 -24.04 41.40 -9.72
N VAL A 24 -22.88 40.76 -9.58
CA VAL A 24 -22.77 39.29 -9.49
C VAL A 24 -23.48 38.78 -8.23
N ASN A 25 -23.25 39.43 -7.08
CA ASN A 25 -23.95 39.12 -5.83
C ASN A 25 -25.47 39.33 -5.95
N GLN A 26 -25.91 40.37 -6.66
CA GLN A 26 -27.33 40.60 -6.96
C GLN A 26 -27.92 39.52 -7.88
N LEU A 27 -27.16 39.05 -8.87
CA LEU A 27 -27.52 37.92 -9.74
C LEU A 27 -27.66 36.63 -8.94
N TYR A 28 -26.71 36.32 -8.06
CA TYR A 28 -26.77 35.16 -7.16
C TYR A 28 -28.03 35.18 -6.29
N LYS A 29 -28.30 36.30 -5.62
CA LYS A 29 -29.48 36.47 -4.74
C LYS A 29 -30.80 36.37 -5.50
N ASN A 30 -30.85 36.89 -6.73
CA ASN A 30 -32.05 36.94 -7.56
C ASN A 30 -31.96 36.02 -8.78
N TRP A 31 -31.49 34.78 -8.57
CA TRP A 31 -31.16 33.86 -9.68
C TRP A 31 -32.31 33.68 -10.69
N PRO A 32 -32.14 34.07 -11.96
CA PRO A 32 -33.19 33.97 -12.95
C PRO A 32 -33.23 32.56 -13.54
N ALA A 33 -33.93 31.61 -12.90
CA ALA A 33 -33.93 30.20 -13.31
C ALA A 33 -34.27 29.93 -14.80
N LYS A 34 -35.09 30.78 -15.43
CA LYS A 34 -35.41 30.71 -16.88
C LYS A 34 -34.32 31.26 -17.80
N HIS A 35 -33.34 31.98 -17.25
CA HIS A 35 -32.24 32.61 -17.96
C HIS A 35 -30.87 32.13 -17.43
N THR A 36 -30.81 30.91 -16.88
CA THR A 36 -29.59 30.32 -16.31
C THR A 36 -28.44 30.28 -17.32
N ILE A 37 -28.74 30.03 -18.58
CA ILE A 37 -27.76 29.96 -19.67
C ILE A 37 -27.18 31.35 -19.97
N GLN A 38 -28.01 32.39 -20.05
CA GLN A 38 -27.57 33.77 -20.25
C GLN A 38 -26.80 34.30 -19.03
N ALA A 39 -27.20 33.89 -17.82
CA ALA A 39 -26.49 34.17 -16.58
C ALA A 39 -25.09 33.54 -16.57
N ALA A 40 -24.98 32.26 -16.89
CA ALA A 40 -23.69 31.57 -17.01
C ALA A 40 -22.80 32.18 -18.09
N ALA A 41 -23.36 32.54 -19.26
CA ALA A 41 -22.61 33.23 -20.31
C ALA A 41 -22.08 34.60 -19.85
N ALA A 42 -22.86 35.36 -19.08
CA ALA A 42 -22.42 36.63 -18.52
C ALA A 42 -21.27 36.45 -17.52
N LEU A 43 -21.36 35.45 -16.64
CA LEU A 43 -20.29 35.10 -15.69
C LEU A 43 -19.02 34.61 -16.40
N ASN A 44 -19.14 33.75 -17.43
CA ASN A 44 -18.01 33.30 -18.24
C ASN A 44 -17.25 34.46 -18.91
N SER A 45 -17.97 35.52 -19.32
CA SER A 45 -17.33 36.70 -19.89
C SER A 45 -16.45 37.47 -18.90
N ILE A 46 -16.59 37.23 -17.59
CA ILE A 46 -15.72 37.77 -16.54
C ILE A 46 -14.54 36.83 -16.35
N LEU A 47 -14.81 35.53 -16.24
CA LEU A 47 -13.81 34.49 -15.98
C LEU A 47 -13.15 33.96 -17.27
N SER A 48 -12.85 34.86 -18.21
CA SER A 48 -12.15 34.51 -19.44
C SER A 48 -10.63 34.67 -19.29
N VAL A 49 -9.86 34.03 -20.18
CA VAL A 49 -8.39 34.13 -20.17
C VAL A 49 -7.94 35.57 -20.44
N GLU A 50 -8.65 36.31 -21.30
CA GLU A 50 -8.31 37.69 -21.67
C GLU A 50 -8.47 38.67 -20.51
N LYS A 51 -9.33 38.34 -19.55
CA LYS A 51 -9.56 39.14 -18.35
C LYS A 51 -8.76 38.66 -17.13
N LEU A 52 -8.02 37.57 -17.26
CA LEU A 52 -7.22 37.02 -16.17
C LEU A 52 -6.12 38.02 -15.76
N PRO A 53 -6.10 38.51 -14.51
CA PRO A 53 -5.02 39.37 -14.03
C PRO A 53 -3.69 38.62 -14.03
N LYS A 54 -2.57 39.35 -14.10
CA LYS A 54 -1.27 38.70 -13.92
C LYS A 54 -1.12 38.22 -12.47
N LEU A 55 -0.28 37.23 -12.28
CA LEU A 55 0.07 36.75 -10.94
C LEU A 55 0.62 37.92 -10.11
N GLY A 56 0.06 38.12 -8.91
CA GLY A 56 0.40 39.24 -8.02
C GLY A 56 -0.40 40.53 -8.27
N GLU A 57 -1.18 40.62 -9.35
CA GLU A 57 -2.01 41.80 -9.67
C GLU A 57 -3.49 41.64 -9.29
N LEU A 58 -3.94 40.47 -8.85
CA LEU A 58 -5.31 40.28 -8.39
C LEU A 58 -5.47 40.89 -6.98
N ASP A 59 -6.21 42.00 -6.88
CA ASP A 59 -6.45 42.70 -5.64
C ASP A 59 -7.67 42.13 -4.89
N LEU A 60 -8.00 42.72 -3.73
CA LEU A 60 -9.15 42.29 -2.93
C LEU A 60 -10.49 42.39 -3.69
N GLU A 61 -10.64 43.38 -4.58
CA GLU A 61 -11.86 43.58 -5.36
C GLU A 61 -11.98 42.51 -6.45
N GLY A 62 -10.91 42.26 -7.20
CA GLY A 62 -10.86 41.20 -8.19
C GLY A 62 -11.06 39.82 -7.57
N TRP A 63 -10.50 39.59 -6.39
CA TRP A 63 -10.70 38.36 -5.64
C TRP A 63 -12.16 38.18 -5.21
N GLY A 64 -12.78 39.23 -4.65
CA GLY A 64 -14.19 39.26 -4.29
C GLY A 64 -15.09 38.99 -5.50
N LEU A 65 -14.79 39.63 -6.63
CA LEU A 65 -15.48 39.40 -7.90
C LEU A 65 -15.39 37.93 -8.34
N ALA A 66 -14.20 37.34 -8.34
CA ALA A 66 -14.00 35.95 -8.73
C ALA A 66 -14.77 35.00 -7.80
N GLN A 67 -14.71 35.22 -6.49
CA GLN A 67 -15.46 34.45 -5.51
C GLN A 67 -16.98 34.52 -5.75
N SER A 68 -17.52 35.73 -5.95
CA SER A 68 -18.93 35.93 -6.30
C SER A 68 -19.30 35.21 -7.60
N CYS A 69 -18.41 35.19 -8.60
CA CYS A 69 -18.64 34.47 -9.84
C CYS A 69 -18.70 32.95 -9.62
N PHE A 70 -17.81 32.38 -8.78
CA PHE A 70 -17.85 30.96 -8.45
C PHE A 70 -19.11 30.57 -7.66
N PHE A 71 -19.58 31.39 -6.72
CA PHE A 71 -20.89 31.18 -6.07
C PHE A 71 -22.04 31.18 -7.07
N ALA A 72 -22.02 32.13 -8.01
CA ALA A 72 -23.02 32.22 -9.07
C ALA A 72 -22.96 31.02 -10.03
N PHE A 73 -21.77 30.50 -10.36
CA PHE A 73 -21.61 29.27 -11.14
C PHE A 73 -22.12 28.04 -10.39
N HIS A 74 -21.78 27.90 -9.12
CA HIS A 74 -22.31 26.84 -8.28
C HIS A 74 -23.83 26.81 -8.35
N ARG A 75 -24.47 27.98 -8.21
CA ARG A 75 -25.93 28.13 -8.35
C ARG A 75 -26.45 27.73 -9.73
N ALA A 76 -25.70 28.03 -10.80
CA ALA A 76 -26.06 27.63 -12.16
C ALA A 76 -26.09 26.10 -12.32
N LEU A 77 -25.10 25.42 -11.74
CA LEU A 77 -24.95 23.96 -11.81
C LEU A 77 -26.01 23.20 -10.99
N GLU A 78 -26.63 23.83 -10.00
CA GLU A 78 -27.74 23.26 -9.22
C GLU A 78 -29.07 23.21 -10.00
N VAL A 79 -29.21 23.95 -11.09
CA VAL A 79 -30.47 24.02 -11.84
C VAL A 79 -30.67 22.71 -12.63
N PRO A 80 -31.76 21.94 -12.39
CA PRO A 80 -31.99 20.68 -13.11
C PRO A 80 -32.11 20.90 -14.62
N PRO A 81 -31.56 19.99 -15.46
CA PRO A 81 -31.61 20.13 -16.91
C PRO A 81 -33.00 20.33 -17.51
N ALA A 82 -34.02 19.73 -16.91
CA ALA A 82 -35.42 19.85 -17.33
C ALA A 82 -35.99 21.29 -17.29
N ARG A 83 -35.30 22.24 -16.64
CA ARG A 83 -35.75 23.63 -16.50
C ARG A 83 -35.18 24.59 -17.54
N TYR A 84 -34.28 24.13 -18.42
CA TYR A 84 -33.75 24.94 -19.51
C TYR A 84 -34.80 25.08 -20.63
N GLN A 85 -35.53 26.21 -20.67
CA GLN A 85 -36.49 26.51 -21.74
C GLN A 85 -35.82 27.31 -22.86
N GLY A 86 -35.95 26.86 -24.11
CA GLY A 86 -35.91 27.74 -25.30
C GLY A 86 -34.55 28.20 -25.84
N SER A 87 -33.42 27.88 -25.20
CA SER A 87 -32.09 28.13 -25.77
C SER A 87 -31.49 26.81 -26.22
N GLY A 88 -31.37 26.58 -27.52
CA GLY A 88 -30.83 25.34 -28.09
C GLY A 88 -29.38 25.00 -27.69
N THR A 89 -28.70 25.86 -26.93
CA THR A 89 -27.35 25.66 -26.40
C THR A 89 -27.42 25.18 -24.95
N PRO A 90 -26.97 23.96 -24.65
CA PRO A 90 -26.90 23.50 -23.27
C PRO A 90 -25.91 24.28 -22.40
N LEU A 91 -26.16 24.34 -21.09
CA LEU A 91 -25.31 25.03 -20.11
C LEU A 91 -23.84 24.58 -20.16
N TRP A 92 -23.59 23.28 -20.38
CA TRP A 92 -22.22 22.75 -20.46
C TRP A 92 -21.43 23.25 -21.69
N VAL A 93 -22.08 23.64 -22.78
CA VAL A 93 -21.38 24.21 -23.95
C VAL A 93 -20.70 25.52 -23.57
N ILE A 94 -21.40 26.36 -22.79
CA ILE A 94 -20.86 27.62 -22.28
C ILE A 94 -19.61 27.35 -21.44
N PHE A 95 -19.68 26.42 -20.49
CA PHE A 95 -18.54 26.08 -19.65
C PHE A 95 -17.38 25.49 -20.44
N ARG A 96 -17.66 24.54 -21.34
CA ARG A 96 -16.66 23.87 -22.17
C ARG A 96 -15.79 24.86 -22.94
N ASP A 97 -16.44 25.84 -23.57
CA ASP A 97 -15.77 26.81 -24.43
C ASP A 97 -14.91 27.82 -23.63
N ASN A 98 -15.00 27.81 -22.29
CA ASN A 98 -14.23 28.69 -21.39
C ASN A 98 -13.52 27.93 -20.25
N ILE A 99 -13.26 26.62 -20.40
CA ILE A 99 -12.60 25.82 -19.35
C ILE A 99 -11.24 26.42 -18.95
N GLU A 100 -10.44 26.85 -19.93
CA GLU A 100 -9.11 27.41 -19.67
C GLU A 100 -9.19 28.69 -18.82
N GLY A 101 -10.15 29.58 -19.13
CA GLY A 101 -10.39 30.79 -18.35
C GLY A 101 -10.81 30.45 -16.92
N ILE A 102 -11.85 29.63 -16.76
CA ILE A 102 -12.40 29.28 -15.45
C ILE A 102 -11.34 28.66 -14.55
N THR A 103 -10.60 27.67 -15.05
CA THR A 103 -9.59 26.96 -14.27
C THR A 103 -8.35 27.80 -13.99
N SER A 104 -7.96 28.70 -14.91
CA SER A 104 -6.86 29.65 -14.65
C SER A 104 -7.23 30.66 -13.56
N TRP A 105 -8.48 31.15 -13.56
CA TRP A 105 -9.01 31.98 -12.47
C TRP A 105 -9.03 31.23 -11.14
N MET A 106 -9.45 29.95 -11.12
CA MET A 106 -9.37 29.12 -9.92
C MET A 106 -7.92 28.97 -9.43
N SER A 107 -6.96 28.73 -10.32
CA SER A 107 -5.54 28.67 -9.97
C SER A 107 -5.03 29.98 -9.39
N LEU A 108 -5.36 31.12 -9.99
CA LEU A 108 -4.94 32.43 -9.53
C LEU A 108 -5.48 32.73 -8.12
N CYS A 109 -6.76 32.45 -7.88
CA CYS A 109 -7.38 32.62 -6.56
C CYS A 109 -6.71 31.77 -5.48
N VAL A 110 -6.22 30.56 -5.82
CA VAL A 110 -5.52 29.67 -4.89
C VAL A 110 -4.03 30.05 -4.71
N GLN A 111 -3.38 30.62 -5.73
CA GLN A 111 -1.96 31.01 -5.63
C GLN A 111 -1.76 32.25 -4.75
N GLN A 112 -2.64 33.26 -4.85
CA GLN A 112 -2.51 34.48 -4.05
C GLN A 112 -2.72 34.30 -2.55
N VAL A 113 -3.29 33.16 -2.17
CA VAL A 113 -3.44 32.74 -0.78
C VAL A 113 -2.12 32.74 -0.02
N ASP A 114 -1.06 32.31 -0.69
CA ASP A 114 0.23 32.02 -0.06
C ASP A 114 0.93 33.30 0.44
N GLU A 115 0.54 34.47 -0.08
CA GLU A 115 1.24 35.74 0.15
C GLU A 115 0.63 36.59 1.28
N SER A 116 -0.61 36.34 1.73
CA SER A 116 -1.34 37.22 2.67
C SER A 116 -1.85 36.52 3.94
N ALA A 117 -1.09 36.63 5.03
CA ALA A 117 -1.44 36.07 6.35
C ALA A 117 -2.75 36.61 6.95
N THR A 118 -3.16 37.85 6.62
CA THR A 118 -4.35 38.51 7.19
C THR A 118 -5.68 38.05 6.60
N LEU A 119 -5.67 37.27 5.51
CA LEU A 119 -6.88 36.86 4.79
C LEU A 119 -7.21 35.36 4.95
N HIS A 120 -6.49 34.65 5.83
CA HIS A 120 -6.48 33.18 5.87
C HIS A 120 -7.87 32.52 5.93
N GLU A 121 -8.79 33.01 6.77
CA GLU A 121 -10.17 32.46 6.87
C GLU A 121 -10.99 32.67 5.59
N ILE A 122 -10.92 33.88 5.03
CA ILE A 122 -11.60 34.26 3.78
C ILE A 122 -11.08 33.39 2.64
N ILE A 123 -9.77 33.16 2.65
CA ILE A 123 -9.04 32.37 1.68
C ILE A 123 -9.39 30.89 1.72
N GLN A 124 -9.41 30.25 2.89
CA GLN A 124 -9.78 28.83 2.99
C GLN A 124 -11.16 28.58 2.38
N GLY A 125 -12.12 29.47 2.63
CA GLY A 125 -13.46 29.41 2.03
C GLY A 125 -13.45 29.45 0.51
N ALA A 126 -12.55 30.24 -0.10
CA ALA A 126 -12.43 30.26 -1.56
C ALA A 126 -11.75 29.03 -2.13
N VAL A 127 -10.75 28.46 -1.44
CA VAL A 127 -10.16 27.17 -1.84
C VAL A 127 -11.25 26.09 -1.85
N PHE A 128 -12.08 26.01 -0.79
CA PHE A 128 -13.20 25.08 -0.76
C PHE A 128 -14.23 25.34 -1.86
N LEU A 129 -14.61 26.60 -2.09
CA LEU A 129 -15.57 26.95 -3.13
C LEU A 129 -15.07 26.59 -4.53
N THR A 130 -13.79 26.86 -4.84
CA THR A 130 -13.20 26.54 -6.15
C THR A 130 -13.08 25.04 -6.35
N VAL A 131 -12.68 24.29 -5.32
CA VAL A 131 -12.64 22.83 -5.32
C VAL A 131 -14.02 22.22 -5.53
N ASP A 132 -15.04 22.69 -4.79
CA ASP A 132 -16.42 22.19 -4.94
C ASP A 132 -16.99 22.52 -6.33
N THR A 133 -16.79 23.76 -6.79
CA THR A 133 -17.20 24.18 -8.15
C THR A 133 -16.55 23.29 -9.21
N PHE A 134 -15.25 23.01 -9.08
CA PHE A 134 -14.55 22.14 -10.02
C PHE A 134 -15.02 20.68 -9.97
N ASN A 135 -15.29 20.13 -8.77
CA ASN A 135 -15.88 18.80 -8.61
C ASN A 135 -17.25 18.69 -9.29
N ARG A 136 -18.09 19.72 -9.18
CA ARG A 136 -19.38 19.77 -9.87
C ARG A 136 -19.22 19.83 -11.39
N LEU A 137 -18.25 20.59 -11.89
CA LEU A 137 -17.92 20.61 -13.32
C LEU A 137 -17.46 19.22 -13.80
N LEU A 138 -16.61 18.52 -13.04
CA LEU A 138 -16.21 17.13 -13.33
C LEU A 138 -17.36 16.13 -13.28
N GLY A 139 -18.38 16.41 -12.46
CA GLY A 139 -19.62 15.63 -12.36
C GLY A 139 -20.53 15.75 -13.58
N VAL A 140 -20.30 16.73 -14.47
CA VAL A 140 -20.99 16.86 -15.76
C VAL A 140 -20.27 16.01 -16.81
N PRO A 141 -20.85 14.90 -17.31
CA PRO A 141 -20.17 13.97 -18.21
C PRO A 141 -19.57 14.63 -19.46
N GLU A 142 -20.27 15.63 -20.03
CA GLU A 142 -19.86 16.36 -21.23
C GLU A 142 -18.67 17.30 -21.00
N LEU A 143 -18.37 17.64 -19.74
CA LEU A 143 -17.22 18.47 -19.36
C LEU A 143 -16.02 17.65 -18.90
N LYS A 144 -16.22 16.38 -18.52
CA LYS A 144 -15.16 15.56 -17.92
C LYS A 144 -13.94 15.41 -18.84
N GLU A 145 -14.12 14.98 -20.09
CA GLU A 145 -13.01 14.83 -21.04
C GLU A 145 -12.33 16.17 -21.39
N PRO A 146 -13.07 17.26 -21.71
CA PRO A 146 -12.49 18.59 -21.88
C PRO A 146 -11.66 19.06 -20.68
N LEU A 147 -12.14 18.86 -19.45
CA LEU A 147 -11.40 19.18 -18.23
C LEU A 147 -10.14 18.30 -18.11
N GLN A 148 -10.25 17.00 -18.36
CA GLN A 148 -9.15 16.04 -18.29
C GLN A 148 -8.03 16.28 -19.32
N THR A 149 -8.35 16.96 -20.42
CA THR A 149 -7.39 17.31 -21.48
C THR A 149 -6.88 18.75 -21.37
N SER A 150 -7.50 19.56 -20.51
CA SER A 150 -7.11 20.95 -20.26
C SER A 150 -5.82 21.05 -19.44
N ASN A 151 -4.89 21.88 -19.91
CA ASN A 151 -3.61 22.10 -19.25
C ASN A 151 -3.75 22.97 -17.99
N SER A 152 -4.59 24.00 -18.03
CA SER A 152 -4.90 24.83 -16.86
C SER A 152 -5.66 24.05 -15.79
N ALA A 153 -6.54 23.11 -16.17
CA ALA A 153 -7.20 22.21 -15.23
C ALA A 153 -6.18 21.30 -14.52
N ALA A 154 -5.22 20.72 -15.26
CA ALA A 154 -4.14 19.92 -14.68
C ALA A 154 -3.29 20.74 -13.68
N ALA A 155 -2.96 21.98 -14.05
CA ALA A 155 -2.21 22.91 -13.20
C ALA A 155 -2.99 23.26 -11.92
N PHE A 156 -4.30 23.51 -12.03
CA PHE A 156 -5.19 23.73 -10.89
C PHE A 156 -5.22 22.52 -9.94
N VAL A 157 -5.40 21.31 -10.48
CA VAL A 157 -5.44 20.07 -9.69
C VAL A 157 -4.11 19.83 -8.98
N ALA A 158 -2.98 20.05 -9.66
CA ALA A 158 -1.64 19.97 -9.07
C ALA A 158 -1.42 21.02 -7.97
N LEU A 159 -1.90 22.26 -8.19
CA LEU A 159 -1.86 23.34 -7.21
C LEU A 159 -2.66 22.99 -5.94
N ILE A 160 -3.87 22.46 -6.09
CA ILE A 160 -4.68 22.00 -4.96
C ILE A 160 -4.02 20.80 -4.26
N TRP A 161 -3.39 19.89 -5.00
CA TRP A 161 -2.67 18.77 -4.41
C TRP A 161 -1.47 19.22 -3.55
N ARG A 162 -0.68 20.18 -4.03
CA ARG A 162 0.47 20.73 -3.30
C ARG A 162 0.13 21.75 -2.23
N TYR A 163 -1.14 22.18 -2.13
CA TYR A 163 -1.53 23.22 -1.22
C TYR A 163 -1.23 22.84 0.25
N ILE A 164 -0.40 23.66 0.89
CA ILE A 164 -0.01 23.55 2.29
C ILE A 164 -0.73 24.66 3.03
N SER A 165 -1.44 24.35 4.11
CA SER A 165 -2.09 25.37 4.93
C SER A 165 -1.02 26.27 5.56
N PRO A 166 -1.07 27.61 5.33
CA PRO A 166 -0.16 28.54 5.99
C PRO A 166 -0.16 28.44 7.53
N GLN A 167 -1.30 28.09 8.13
CA GLN A 167 -1.43 28.00 9.59
C GLN A 167 -0.77 26.75 10.15
N SER A 168 -0.98 25.59 9.52
CA SER A 168 -0.48 24.32 10.04
C SER A 168 0.89 23.95 9.49
N GLY A 169 1.33 24.58 8.40
CA GLY A 169 2.52 24.20 7.64
C GLY A 169 2.41 22.79 7.05
N LYS A 170 1.20 22.25 6.93
CA LYS A 170 0.94 20.87 6.51
C LYS A 170 0.00 20.84 5.30
N PRO A 171 0.09 19.79 4.45
CA PRO A 171 -0.83 19.64 3.33
C PRO A 171 -2.27 19.65 3.78
N PHE A 172 -3.10 20.29 2.99
CA PHE A 172 -4.53 20.35 3.24
C PHE A 172 -5.19 18.99 2.99
N TYR A 173 -6.10 18.62 3.88
CA TYR A 173 -6.94 17.42 3.80
C TYR A 173 -8.28 17.74 4.45
N VAL A 174 -9.33 17.04 4.06
CA VAL A 174 -10.71 17.57 4.04
C VAL A 174 -11.32 17.79 5.44
N VAL A 175 -10.72 17.25 6.50
CA VAL A 175 -11.39 17.13 7.81
C VAL A 175 -11.12 18.30 8.78
N GLU A 176 -10.49 19.40 8.35
CA GLU A 176 -10.14 20.52 9.26
C GLU A 176 -11.33 21.42 9.71
N GLN A 177 -12.60 21.02 9.49
CA GLN A 177 -13.79 21.84 9.77
C GLN A 177 -14.23 21.99 11.25
N ALA A 178 -13.34 21.85 12.23
CA ALA A 178 -13.78 21.57 13.60
C ALA A 178 -14.11 22.78 14.52
N GLU A 179 -13.78 24.03 14.19
CA GLU A 179 -13.88 25.09 15.23
C GLU A 179 -14.60 26.39 14.86
N GLN A 180 -14.85 26.68 13.57
CA GLN A 180 -15.62 27.86 13.21
C GLN A 180 -16.69 27.56 12.14
N PRO A 181 -17.97 27.90 12.37
CA PRO A 181 -18.97 27.86 11.31
C PRO A 181 -18.51 28.80 10.20
N PHE A 182 -18.38 28.28 8.98
CA PHE A 182 -18.08 29.13 7.82
C PHE A 182 -19.04 30.32 7.78
N LYS A 183 -18.50 31.51 7.49
CA LYS A 183 -19.31 32.71 7.26
C LYS A 183 -20.42 32.37 6.28
N LEU A 184 -21.61 32.84 6.62
CA LEU A 184 -22.82 32.65 5.84
C LEU A 184 -22.58 33.04 4.38
N GLY A 185 -23.17 32.30 3.43
CA GLY A 185 -23.23 32.69 2.03
C GLY A 185 -23.82 34.09 1.87
N PRO A 186 -23.82 34.66 0.65
CA PRO A 186 -24.35 36.01 0.41
C PRO A 186 -25.79 36.22 0.91
N ASP A 187 -26.54 35.14 1.09
CA ASP A 187 -27.92 35.06 1.58
C ASP A 187 -28.05 34.87 3.11
N GLY A 188 -26.94 34.84 3.85
CA GLY A 188 -27.00 34.67 5.30
C GLY A 188 -27.28 33.22 5.74
N LYS A 189 -27.11 32.22 4.86
CA LYS A 189 -27.21 30.80 5.23
C LYS A 189 -25.84 30.18 5.37
N PRO A 190 -25.62 29.26 6.32
CA PRO A 190 -24.42 28.43 6.30
C PRO A 190 -24.35 27.80 4.92
N LEU A 191 -23.24 27.99 4.24
CA LEU A 191 -23.01 27.13 3.10
C LEU A 191 -22.97 25.71 3.66
N GLU A 192 -23.93 24.88 3.26
CA GLU A 192 -23.74 23.43 3.24
C GLU A 192 -22.65 23.13 2.19
N ILE A 193 -21.43 23.66 2.41
CA ILE A 193 -20.24 23.08 1.81
C ILE A 193 -20.24 21.70 2.42
N PHE A 194 -20.61 20.71 1.62
CA PHE A 194 -20.42 19.31 1.96
C PHE A 194 -18.93 19.12 2.20
N THR A 195 -18.50 19.35 3.45
CA THR A 195 -17.47 18.53 4.08
C THR A 195 -17.82 17.12 3.70
N VAL A 196 -17.09 16.56 2.77
CA VAL A 196 -16.27 15.37 3.01
C VAL A 196 -15.42 15.02 1.75
N ASP A 197 -15.58 15.73 0.62
CA ASP A 197 -15.09 15.25 -0.70
C ASP A 197 -13.99 16.12 -1.35
N GLY A 198 -13.34 16.99 -0.59
CA GLY A 198 -12.61 18.14 -1.17
C GLY A 198 -11.49 17.76 -2.15
N ILE A 199 -10.35 17.27 -1.65
CA ILE A 199 -9.14 17.23 -2.49
C ILE A 199 -8.87 15.86 -3.10
N HIS A 200 -8.90 14.79 -2.30
CA HIS A 200 -8.61 13.46 -2.83
C HIS A 200 -9.65 13.03 -3.86
N ASP A 201 -10.93 13.35 -3.63
CA ASP A 201 -11.98 13.12 -4.60
C ASP A 201 -11.81 13.96 -5.87
N LEU A 202 -11.39 15.23 -5.76
CA LEU A 202 -11.07 16.06 -6.92
C LEU A 202 -9.97 15.45 -7.77
N VAL A 203 -8.85 15.04 -7.17
CA VAL A 203 -7.75 14.40 -7.93
C VAL A 203 -8.22 13.05 -8.49
N ARG A 204 -8.98 12.26 -7.73
CA ARG A 204 -9.54 11.00 -8.20
C ARG A 204 -10.44 11.22 -9.41
N TYR A 205 -11.46 12.07 -9.33
CA TYR A 205 -12.40 12.33 -10.43
C TYR A 205 -11.70 12.92 -11.66
N TYR A 206 -10.76 13.85 -11.46
CA TYR A 206 -9.95 14.40 -12.54
C TYR A 206 -9.13 13.30 -13.22
N THR A 207 -8.49 12.42 -12.47
CA THR A 207 -7.62 11.39 -13.05
C THR A 207 -8.36 10.13 -13.50
N GLU A 208 -9.59 9.91 -13.05
CA GLU A 208 -10.35 8.68 -13.27
C GLU A 208 -10.52 8.38 -14.76
N ASN A 209 -10.17 7.14 -15.15
CA ASN A 209 -10.25 6.64 -16.53
C ASN A 209 -9.47 7.44 -17.60
N SER A 210 -8.69 8.45 -17.24
CA SER A 210 -7.85 9.21 -18.18
C SER A 210 -6.37 9.03 -17.87
N LYS A 211 -5.63 8.43 -18.80
CA LYS A 211 -4.17 8.34 -18.72
C LYS A 211 -3.52 9.72 -18.93
N ALA A 212 -4.04 10.50 -19.88
CA ALA A 212 -3.53 11.83 -20.18
C ALA A 212 -3.66 12.77 -18.97
N ALA A 213 -4.81 12.77 -18.29
CA ALA A 213 -5.02 13.57 -17.09
C ALA A 213 -4.04 13.20 -15.96
N LYS A 214 -3.79 11.91 -15.74
CA LYS A 214 -2.79 11.45 -14.75
C LYS A 214 -1.39 11.94 -15.09
N GLU A 215 -0.98 11.83 -16.35
CA GLU A 215 0.35 12.28 -16.79
C GLU A 215 0.49 13.80 -16.70
N ALA A 216 -0.53 14.56 -17.12
CA ALA A 216 -0.53 16.01 -17.02
C ALA A 216 -0.49 16.48 -15.55
N PHE A 217 -1.29 15.86 -14.68
CA PHE A 217 -1.27 16.13 -13.24
C PHE A 217 0.13 15.91 -12.62
N ILE A 218 0.76 14.77 -12.91
CA ILE A 218 2.11 14.50 -12.40
C ILE A 218 3.13 15.48 -12.97
N LEU A 219 3.02 15.84 -14.25
CA LEU A 219 3.91 16.81 -14.90
C LEU A 219 3.82 18.20 -14.24
N HIS A 220 2.62 18.66 -13.89
CA HIS A 220 2.40 19.95 -13.21
C HIS A 220 2.83 19.96 -11.74
N LEU A 221 3.09 18.80 -11.14
CA LEU A 221 3.76 18.72 -9.83
C LEU A 221 5.28 18.87 -9.94
N SER A 222 5.84 18.77 -11.15
CA SER A 222 7.27 18.85 -11.38
C SER A 222 7.80 20.27 -11.21
N GLN A 223 8.95 20.40 -10.54
CA GLN A 223 9.65 21.68 -10.42
C GLN A 223 10.46 22.03 -11.67
N ASP A 224 10.91 21.03 -12.42
CA ASP A 224 11.79 21.17 -13.58
C ASP A 224 11.13 20.69 -14.90
N GLY A 225 9.84 20.33 -14.85
CA GLY A 225 9.10 19.77 -15.97
C GLY A 225 9.44 18.31 -16.29
N SER A 226 10.27 17.63 -15.49
CA SER A 226 10.53 16.19 -15.63
C SER A 226 9.45 15.33 -14.96
N ARG A 227 9.23 14.11 -15.48
CA ARG A 227 8.30 13.14 -14.87
C ARG A 227 8.83 12.62 -13.54
N GLU A 228 10.15 12.49 -13.42
CA GLU A 228 10.86 12.03 -12.23
C GLU A 228 10.62 12.98 -11.05
N SER A 229 10.85 14.28 -11.26
CA SER A 229 10.60 15.31 -10.26
C SER A 229 9.12 15.39 -9.87
N GLY A 230 8.22 15.34 -10.86
CA GLY A 230 6.77 15.32 -10.61
C GLY A 230 6.31 14.10 -9.80
N ALA A 231 6.83 12.91 -10.10
CA ALA A 231 6.52 11.68 -9.39
C ALA A 231 7.07 11.68 -7.95
N ASP A 232 8.28 12.20 -7.76
CA ASP A 232 8.85 12.39 -6.43
C ASP A 232 8.02 13.37 -5.60
N GLN A 233 7.68 14.52 -6.17
CA GLN A 233 6.86 15.53 -5.49
C GLN A 233 5.48 14.97 -5.13
N PHE A 234 4.84 14.22 -6.03
CA PHE A 234 3.57 13.56 -5.76
C PHE A 234 3.66 12.63 -4.54
N MET A 235 4.70 11.79 -4.47
CA MET A 235 4.88 10.84 -3.37
C MET A 235 5.26 11.51 -2.04
N GLN A 236 6.05 12.60 -2.07
CA GLN A 236 6.35 13.39 -0.87
C GLN A 236 5.08 14.02 -0.29
N ILE A 237 4.25 14.65 -1.14
CA ILE A 237 2.97 15.23 -0.73
C ILE A 237 2.05 14.12 -0.19
N ALA A 238 1.99 12.97 -0.85
CA ALA A 238 1.20 11.83 -0.39
C ALA A 238 1.62 11.34 1.01
N VAL A 239 2.93 11.25 1.26
CA VAL A 239 3.48 10.92 2.58
C VAL A 239 3.05 11.94 3.64
N ALA A 240 3.19 13.23 3.34
CA ALA A 240 2.84 14.30 4.26
C ALA A 240 1.33 14.35 4.55
N ARG A 241 0.48 14.10 3.54
CA ARG A 241 -0.98 13.95 3.71
C ARG A 241 -1.34 12.75 4.58
N ALA A 242 -0.73 11.59 4.35
CA ALA A 242 -0.93 10.42 5.19
C ALA A 242 -0.57 10.70 6.67
N GLN A 243 0.58 11.34 6.90
CA GLN A 243 0.98 11.76 8.25
C GLN A 243 -0.02 12.71 8.88
N ARG A 244 -0.49 13.70 8.12
CA ARG A 244 -1.45 14.67 8.61
C ARG A 244 -2.79 14.02 8.98
N MET A 245 -3.31 13.13 8.14
CA MET A 245 -4.50 12.32 8.47
C MET A 245 -4.27 11.49 9.75
N ALA A 246 -3.06 10.94 9.95
CA ALA A 246 -2.74 10.16 11.16
C ALA A 246 -2.71 11.02 12.43
N GLU A 247 -2.17 12.23 12.35
CA GLU A 247 -2.22 13.21 13.44
C GLU A 247 -3.65 13.61 13.74
N PHE A 248 -4.45 13.81 12.70
CA PHE A 248 -5.85 14.14 12.84
C PHE A 248 -6.56 13.09 13.66
N CYS A 249 -6.50 11.79 13.32
CA CYS A 249 -7.14 10.71 14.09
C CYS A 249 -6.90 10.74 15.62
N LYS A 250 -5.85 11.44 16.09
CA LYS A 250 -5.49 11.55 17.52
C LYS A 250 -6.25 12.65 18.26
N ILE A 251 -6.82 13.65 17.58
CA ILE A 251 -7.57 14.72 18.26
C ILE A 251 -8.88 14.12 18.82
N PRO A 252 -9.26 14.37 20.09
CA PRO A 252 -10.42 13.74 20.73
C PRO A 252 -11.81 14.21 20.25
N THR A 253 -11.90 14.93 19.14
CA THR A 253 -13.15 15.56 18.68
C THR A 253 -14.11 14.54 18.05
N LYS A 254 -15.42 14.79 18.22
CA LYS A 254 -16.49 14.06 17.52
C LYS A 254 -16.55 14.51 16.07
N TRP A 255 -15.67 13.99 15.22
CA TRP A 255 -15.89 14.09 13.78
C TRP A 255 -16.63 12.88 13.25
N GLU A 256 -17.19 13.04 12.06
CA GLU A 256 -17.85 11.97 11.33
C GLU A 256 -16.78 10.99 10.83
N GLY A 257 -16.68 9.81 11.46
CA GLY A 257 -15.75 8.76 11.01
C GLY A 257 -15.94 8.36 9.54
N GLU A 258 -17.13 8.63 8.98
CA GLU A 258 -17.43 8.47 7.55
C GLU A 258 -16.62 9.41 6.68
N ALA A 259 -16.44 10.66 7.12
CA ALA A 259 -15.68 11.64 6.38
C ALA A 259 -14.25 11.18 6.14
N LEU A 260 -13.63 10.77 7.24
CA LEU A 260 -12.26 10.30 7.26
C LEU A 260 -12.12 8.95 6.54
N ALA A 261 -13.08 8.03 6.66
CA ALA A 261 -13.08 6.77 5.92
C ALA A 261 -13.08 7.02 4.41
N LYS A 262 -13.95 7.93 3.95
CA LYS A 262 -14.06 8.29 2.54
C LYS A 262 -12.78 8.97 2.03
N ASP A 263 -12.23 9.91 2.79
CA ASP A 263 -10.98 10.59 2.45
C ASP A 263 -9.80 9.61 2.32
N VAL A 264 -9.67 8.66 3.25
CA VAL A 264 -8.67 7.59 3.19
C VAL A 264 -8.86 6.67 1.97
N GLN A 265 -10.11 6.34 1.64
CA GLN A 265 -10.44 5.54 0.46
C GLN A 265 -10.08 6.26 -0.84
N GLN A 266 -10.43 7.54 -0.96
CA GLN A 266 -10.15 8.38 -2.12
C GLN A 266 -8.64 8.61 -2.29
N PHE A 267 -7.92 8.84 -1.17
CA PHE A 267 -6.48 8.93 -1.15
C PHE A 267 -5.86 7.64 -1.71
N SER A 268 -6.27 6.49 -1.19
CA SER A 268 -5.76 5.20 -1.65
C SER A 268 -6.08 4.95 -3.13
N SER A 269 -7.30 5.28 -3.58
CA SER A 269 -7.70 5.18 -4.99
C SER A 269 -6.88 6.11 -5.90
N THR A 270 -6.50 7.29 -5.43
CA THR A 270 -5.63 8.22 -6.17
C THR A 270 -4.23 7.63 -6.36
N ILE A 271 -3.64 7.07 -5.30
CA ILE A 271 -2.34 6.39 -5.38
C ILE A 271 -2.41 5.21 -6.34
N ASP A 272 -3.43 4.36 -6.20
CA ASP A 272 -3.64 3.20 -7.07
C ASP A 272 -3.79 3.61 -8.55
N GLY A 273 -4.60 4.63 -8.82
CA GLY A 273 -4.78 5.18 -10.17
C GLY A 273 -3.47 5.61 -10.83
N ILE A 274 -2.53 6.20 -10.08
CA ILE A 274 -1.20 6.57 -10.60
C ILE A 274 -0.30 5.34 -10.79
N LEU A 275 -0.31 4.39 -9.84
CA LEU A 275 0.53 3.19 -9.90
C LEU A 275 0.10 2.21 -11.01
N THR A 276 -1.19 2.11 -11.29
CA THR A 276 -1.75 1.26 -12.36
C THR A 276 -1.33 1.71 -13.76
N LEU A 277 -0.76 2.90 -13.93
CA LEU A 277 -0.12 3.31 -15.18
C LEU A 277 1.09 2.44 -15.54
N GLY A 278 1.67 1.70 -14.59
CA GLY A 278 2.81 0.82 -14.82
C GLY A 278 4.10 1.56 -15.21
N ASN A 279 4.14 2.89 -15.03
CA ASN A 279 5.30 3.69 -15.38
C ASN A 279 6.45 3.42 -14.39
N PRO A 280 7.64 2.99 -14.87
CA PRO A 280 8.78 2.68 -14.01
C PRO A 280 9.22 3.85 -13.11
N VAL A 281 9.07 5.10 -13.56
CA VAL A 281 9.41 6.31 -12.79
C VAL A 281 8.50 6.45 -11.58
N TYR A 282 7.19 6.23 -11.75
CA TYR A 282 6.21 6.36 -10.66
C TYR A 282 6.39 5.24 -9.65
N ILE A 283 6.64 4.02 -10.13
CA ILE A 283 6.95 2.87 -9.29
C ILE A 283 8.28 3.09 -8.53
N ALA A 284 9.28 3.69 -9.16
CA ALA A 284 10.56 4.02 -8.52
C ALA A 284 10.40 5.10 -7.43
N ALA A 285 9.63 6.17 -7.69
CA ALA A 285 9.29 7.17 -6.69
C ALA A 285 8.55 6.53 -5.50
N PHE A 286 7.52 5.73 -5.78
CA PHE A 286 6.76 5.02 -4.74
C PHE A 286 7.63 4.16 -3.82
N ARG A 287 8.70 3.53 -4.34
CA ARG A 287 9.66 2.75 -3.53
C ARG A 287 10.52 3.62 -2.63
N ARG A 288 10.97 4.77 -3.14
CA ARG A 288 11.89 5.67 -2.44
C ARG A 288 11.20 6.34 -1.25
N HIS A 289 9.93 6.69 -1.42
CA HIS A 289 9.14 7.34 -0.39
C HIS A 289 8.48 6.29 0.50
N MET A 290 8.58 6.44 1.82
CA MET A 290 8.05 5.47 2.80
C MET A 290 6.52 5.53 2.93
N LEU A 291 5.81 5.66 1.80
CA LEU A 291 4.37 5.92 1.74
C LEU A 291 3.59 4.78 2.39
N LEU A 292 3.94 3.52 2.14
CA LEU A 292 3.27 2.37 2.74
C LEU A 292 3.34 2.40 4.27
N GLN A 293 4.51 2.76 4.82
CA GLN A 293 4.68 2.88 6.27
C GLN A 293 3.80 3.99 6.84
N LYS A 294 3.78 5.16 6.20
CA LYS A 294 3.02 6.33 6.69
C LYS A 294 1.53 6.12 6.54
N PHE A 295 1.07 5.60 5.41
CA PHE A 295 -0.32 5.25 5.17
C PHE A 295 -0.82 4.19 6.16
N MET A 296 -0.02 3.14 6.43
CA MET A 296 -0.40 2.18 7.46
C MET A 296 -0.47 2.79 8.86
N SER A 297 0.39 3.76 9.17
CA SER A 297 0.32 4.49 10.45
C SER A 297 -0.94 5.34 10.56
N THR A 298 -1.40 5.93 9.44
CA THR A 298 -2.71 6.58 9.33
C THR A 298 -3.83 5.61 9.67
N LEU A 299 -3.81 4.43 9.04
CA LEU A 299 -4.82 3.40 9.27
C LEU A 299 -4.83 2.86 10.69
N CYS A 300 -3.65 2.68 11.29
CA CYS A 300 -3.54 2.31 12.70
C CYS A 300 -4.19 3.37 13.60
N SER A 301 -3.94 4.65 13.33
CA SER A 301 -4.52 5.75 14.09
C SER A 301 -6.05 5.83 13.87
N PHE A 302 -6.49 5.59 12.64
CA PHE A 302 -7.91 5.60 12.28
C PHE A 302 -8.69 4.45 12.92
N VAL A 303 -8.18 3.22 12.84
CA VAL A 303 -8.81 2.05 13.50
C VAL A 303 -8.88 2.23 15.01
N HIS A 304 -7.84 2.82 15.62
CA HIS A 304 -7.89 3.16 17.04
C HIS A 304 -8.94 4.23 17.36
N HIS A 305 -9.14 5.20 16.46
CA HIS A 305 -10.21 6.19 16.59
C HIS A 305 -11.60 5.55 16.49
N LEU A 306 -11.83 4.67 15.50
CA LEU A 306 -13.09 3.93 15.33
C LEU A 306 -13.40 3.05 16.55
N LYS A 307 -12.37 2.39 17.11
CA LYS A 307 -12.46 1.62 18.37
C LYS A 307 -13.06 2.46 19.51
N ARG A 308 -12.61 3.71 19.68
CA ARG A 308 -13.09 4.60 20.76
C ARG A 308 -14.56 5.00 20.59
N HIS A 309 -15.07 4.98 19.37
CA HIS A 309 -16.43 5.40 19.02
C HIS A 309 -17.38 4.21 18.76
N SER A 310 -16.91 2.98 18.99
CA SER A 310 -17.68 1.74 18.79
C SER A 310 -18.26 1.58 17.37
N ASP A 311 -17.52 2.05 16.35
CA ASP A 311 -17.99 2.07 14.97
C ASP A 311 -17.48 0.88 14.15
N SER A 312 -18.19 -0.25 14.28
CA SER A 312 -17.78 -1.53 13.68
C SER A 312 -17.96 -1.61 12.16
N GLU A 313 -18.95 -0.93 11.60
CA GLU A 313 -19.21 -0.93 10.14
C GLU A 313 -18.08 -0.24 9.38
N ARG A 314 -17.60 0.90 9.89
CA ARG A 314 -16.47 1.60 9.26
C ARG A 314 -15.17 0.82 9.40
N CYS A 315 -14.99 0.03 10.47
CA CYS A 315 -13.87 -0.89 10.59
C CYS A 315 -13.85 -1.93 9.45
N PHE A 316 -15.02 -2.43 9.02
CA PHE A 316 -15.14 -3.36 7.89
C PHE A 316 -14.63 -2.74 6.59
N MET A 317 -15.05 -1.51 6.26
CA MET A 317 -14.59 -0.82 5.04
C MET A 317 -13.07 -0.67 5.00
N VAL A 318 -12.47 -0.26 6.11
CA VAL A 318 -11.01 -0.12 6.23
C VAL A 318 -10.32 -1.47 6.05
N SER A 319 -10.84 -2.54 6.63
CA SER A 319 -10.25 -3.87 6.50
C SER A 319 -10.22 -4.36 5.06
N ARG A 320 -11.30 -4.13 4.30
CA ARG A 320 -11.38 -4.49 2.89
C ARG A 320 -10.37 -3.70 2.07
N MET A 321 -10.23 -2.40 2.35
CA MET A 321 -9.25 -1.55 1.68
C MET A 321 -7.82 -1.99 1.98
N VAL A 322 -7.51 -2.33 3.23
CA VAL A 322 -6.20 -2.88 3.65
C VAL A 322 -5.88 -4.14 2.87
N VAL A 323 -6.82 -5.10 2.78
CA VAL A 323 -6.59 -6.36 2.08
C VAL A 323 -6.36 -6.14 0.60
N LEU A 324 -7.28 -5.45 -0.08
CA LEU A 324 -7.23 -5.33 -1.54
C LEU A 324 -6.06 -4.46 -2.01
N ASN A 325 -5.95 -3.24 -1.48
CA ASN A 325 -5.02 -2.25 -2.04
C ASN A 325 -3.58 -2.57 -1.65
N MET A 326 -3.34 -3.09 -0.44
CA MET A 326 -1.96 -3.37 -0.02
C MET A 326 -1.39 -4.60 -0.71
N GLN A 327 -2.19 -5.66 -0.89
CA GLN A 327 -1.76 -6.81 -1.69
C GLN A 327 -1.40 -6.38 -3.10
N GLN A 328 -2.28 -5.59 -3.74
CA GLN A 328 -2.02 -5.03 -5.06
C GLN A 328 -0.74 -4.19 -5.10
N TRP A 329 -0.54 -3.28 -4.13
CA TRP A 329 0.66 -2.43 -4.07
C TRP A 329 1.95 -3.20 -3.80
N THR A 330 1.90 -4.33 -3.09
CA THR A 330 3.06 -5.20 -2.90
C THR A 330 3.37 -6.08 -4.11
N ASP A 331 2.39 -6.29 -4.99
CA ASP A 331 2.46 -7.21 -6.12
C ASP A 331 2.70 -6.51 -7.48
N ILE A 332 2.83 -5.17 -7.52
CA ILE A 332 3.04 -4.43 -8.78
C ILE A 332 4.29 -4.97 -9.50
N PRO A 333 4.19 -5.37 -10.78
CA PRO A 333 5.31 -5.95 -11.53
C PRO A 333 6.57 -5.07 -11.51
N GLY A 334 7.73 -5.72 -11.45
CA GLY A 334 9.03 -5.07 -11.27
C GLY A 334 9.37 -4.78 -9.80
N LEU A 335 8.45 -5.01 -8.84
CA LEU A 335 8.66 -4.84 -7.39
C LEU A 335 9.26 -6.07 -6.68
N ALA A 336 9.66 -7.17 -7.32
CA ALA A 336 9.95 -8.43 -6.61
C ALA A 336 10.95 -8.32 -5.42
N THR A 337 12.06 -7.59 -5.56
CA THR A 337 12.99 -7.33 -4.44
C THR A 337 12.44 -6.35 -3.40
N THR A 338 11.41 -5.60 -3.78
CA THR A 338 10.74 -4.58 -2.98
C THR A 338 9.45 -5.05 -2.32
N THR A 339 8.85 -6.18 -2.70
CA THR A 339 7.69 -6.76 -1.99
C THR A 339 8.06 -6.99 -0.52
N ILE A 340 9.24 -7.53 -0.26
CA ILE A 340 9.78 -7.71 1.10
C ILE A 340 9.94 -6.35 1.81
N ALA A 341 10.51 -5.35 1.14
CA ALA A 341 10.69 -4.01 1.70
C ALA A 341 9.35 -3.29 1.96
N ALA A 342 8.37 -3.47 1.08
CA ALA A 342 7.02 -2.95 1.18
C ALA A 342 6.27 -3.58 2.36
N VAL A 343 6.36 -4.91 2.52
CA VAL A 343 5.82 -5.60 3.71
C VAL A 343 6.52 -5.12 4.97
N CYS A 344 7.85 -4.94 4.97
CA CYS A 344 8.57 -4.32 6.09
C CYS A 344 8.02 -2.93 6.43
N GLN A 345 7.76 -2.08 5.43
CA GLN A 345 7.18 -0.75 5.63
C GLN A 345 5.79 -0.83 6.26
N LEU A 346 4.91 -1.70 5.74
CA LEU A 346 3.57 -1.91 6.27
C LEU A 346 3.63 -2.41 7.73
N VAL A 347 4.46 -3.41 8.02
CA VAL A 347 4.64 -3.92 9.39
C VAL A 347 5.16 -2.82 10.33
N LYS A 348 6.17 -2.05 9.92
CA LYS A 348 6.69 -0.90 10.68
C LYS A 348 5.66 0.21 10.86
N GLY A 349 4.73 0.35 9.93
CA GLY A 349 3.63 1.31 9.98
C GLY A 349 2.50 0.92 10.93
N GLY A 350 2.48 -0.33 11.43
CA GLY A 350 1.45 -0.80 12.37
C GLY A 350 0.47 -1.82 11.81
N LEU A 351 0.79 -2.50 10.71
CA LEU A 351 -0.07 -3.53 10.10
C LEU A 351 -0.55 -4.58 11.11
N LEU A 352 0.33 -5.07 11.99
CA LEU A 352 -0.05 -6.07 13.00
C LEU A 352 -1.01 -5.50 14.05
N THR A 353 -0.87 -4.22 14.40
CA THR A 353 -1.79 -3.52 15.29
C THR A 353 -3.16 -3.35 14.64
N VAL A 354 -3.20 -2.94 13.37
CA VAL A 354 -4.44 -2.86 12.58
C VAL A 354 -5.13 -4.23 12.52
N TYR A 355 -4.37 -5.28 12.19
CA TYR A 355 -4.88 -6.64 12.13
C TYR A 355 -5.45 -7.13 13.47
N LEU A 356 -4.73 -6.90 14.57
CA LEU A 356 -5.22 -7.23 15.91
C LEU A 356 -6.54 -6.52 16.23
N ASN A 357 -6.63 -5.23 15.93
CA ASN A 357 -7.86 -4.47 16.19
C ASN A 357 -9.04 -5.00 15.35
N PHE A 358 -8.81 -5.41 14.09
CA PHE A 358 -9.86 -6.08 13.30
C PHE A 358 -10.34 -7.38 13.96
N LEU A 359 -9.43 -8.21 14.47
CA LEU A 359 -9.79 -9.45 15.17
C LEU A 359 -10.55 -9.20 16.49
N ILE A 360 -10.35 -8.05 17.12
CA ILE A 360 -11.07 -7.66 18.34
C ILE A 360 -12.46 -7.11 18.00
N HIS A 361 -12.55 -6.22 17.01
CA HIS A 361 -13.77 -5.49 16.66
C HIS A 361 -14.70 -6.22 15.70
N GLU A 362 -14.75 -7.55 15.79
CA GLU A 362 -15.61 -8.41 14.98
C GLU A 362 -17.00 -7.79 14.75
N PRO A 363 -17.26 -7.24 13.54
CA PRO A 363 -18.55 -6.69 13.21
C PRO A 363 -19.55 -7.85 13.07
N TRP A 364 -20.82 -7.57 13.33
CA TRP A 364 -21.93 -8.53 13.24
C TRP A 364 -22.14 -9.12 11.82
N ILE A 365 -21.40 -8.66 10.82
CA ILE A 365 -21.46 -9.15 9.43
C ILE A 365 -20.41 -10.26 9.25
N GLU A 366 -20.74 -11.47 9.72
CA GLU A 366 -19.78 -12.55 10.02
C GLU A 366 -19.04 -13.15 8.80
N GLY A 367 -19.58 -13.11 7.58
CA GLY A 367 -19.02 -13.88 6.46
C GLY A 367 -17.82 -13.23 5.76
N SER A 368 -18.05 -12.07 5.13
CA SER A 368 -17.04 -11.40 4.30
C SER A 368 -15.87 -10.85 5.11
N PHE A 369 -16.13 -10.36 6.32
CA PHE A 369 -15.09 -9.83 7.19
C PHE A 369 -14.14 -10.91 7.70
N LYS A 370 -14.70 -12.04 8.15
CA LYS A 370 -13.92 -13.20 8.59
C LYS A 370 -13.00 -13.69 7.49
N GLU A 371 -13.50 -13.78 6.26
CA GLU A 371 -12.68 -14.17 5.11
C GLU A 371 -11.60 -13.14 4.79
N ALA A 372 -11.91 -11.84 4.83
CA ALA A 372 -10.91 -10.79 4.64
C ALA A 372 -9.80 -10.86 5.70
N CYS A 373 -10.15 -11.06 6.98
CA CYS A 373 -9.18 -11.24 8.07
C CYS A 373 -8.33 -12.51 7.90
N ARG A 374 -8.93 -13.61 7.43
CA ARG A 374 -8.20 -14.85 7.15
C ARG A 374 -7.21 -14.66 6.00
N GLN A 375 -7.64 -14.00 4.92
CA GLN A 375 -6.78 -13.68 3.79
C GLN A 375 -5.63 -12.75 4.18
N LEU A 376 -5.91 -11.73 5.00
CA LEU A 376 -4.89 -10.83 5.52
C LEU A 376 -3.87 -11.58 6.38
N GLY A 377 -4.33 -12.35 7.37
CA GLY A 377 -3.45 -13.12 8.25
C GLY A 377 -2.56 -14.10 7.47
N LYS A 378 -3.15 -14.83 6.50
CA LYS A 378 -2.41 -15.72 5.61
C LYS A 378 -1.37 -14.97 4.78
N TRP A 379 -1.75 -13.86 4.16
CA TRP A 379 -0.85 -13.05 3.37
C TRP A 379 0.33 -12.53 4.20
N ILE A 380 0.07 -11.98 5.40
CA ILE A 380 1.13 -11.54 6.32
C ILE A 380 2.06 -12.71 6.68
N ALA A 381 1.49 -13.85 7.09
CA ALA A 381 2.27 -15.01 7.52
C ALA A 381 3.24 -15.52 6.44
N ASN A 382 2.87 -15.43 5.16
CA ASN A 382 3.72 -15.83 4.04
C ASN A 382 5.06 -15.07 3.99
N TYR A 383 5.11 -13.85 4.53
CA TYR A 383 6.33 -13.05 4.55
C TYR A 383 7.13 -13.17 5.84
N SER A 384 6.61 -13.85 6.87
CA SER A 384 7.27 -14.01 8.17
C SER A 384 8.57 -14.82 8.12
N PHE A 385 8.85 -15.49 6.99
CA PHE A 385 10.05 -16.29 6.73
C PHE A 385 11.18 -15.47 6.11
N TYR A 386 10.96 -14.22 5.71
CA TYR A 386 12.05 -13.33 5.30
C TYR A 386 12.68 -12.68 6.53
N PRO A 387 14.02 -12.72 6.73
CA PRO A 387 14.67 -12.21 7.94
C PRO A 387 14.32 -10.76 8.26
N SER A 388 14.29 -9.89 7.25
CA SER A 388 13.99 -8.46 7.41
C SER A 388 12.53 -8.22 7.82
N VAL A 389 11.60 -8.96 7.23
CA VAL A 389 10.17 -8.88 7.58
C VAL A 389 9.95 -9.47 8.97
N HIS A 390 10.57 -10.60 9.26
CA HIS A 390 10.53 -11.24 10.57
C HIS A 390 11.01 -10.28 11.68
N ALA A 391 12.17 -9.64 11.48
CA ALA A 391 12.69 -8.65 12.42
C ALA A 391 11.71 -7.47 12.60
N ALA A 392 11.13 -6.95 11.52
CA ALA A 392 10.10 -5.91 11.59
C ALA A 392 8.84 -6.39 12.34
N MET A 393 8.42 -7.64 12.16
CA MET A 393 7.27 -8.23 12.84
C MET A 393 7.52 -8.41 14.33
N MET A 394 8.71 -8.87 14.72
CA MET A 394 9.10 -9.00 16.13
C MET A 394 9.09 -7.65 16.84
N ASP A 395 9.65 -6.62 16.21
CA ASP A 395 9.61 -5.24 16.69
C ASP A 395 8.17 -4.69 16.77
N ALA A 396 7.36 -4.90 15.73
CA ALA A 396 5.96 -4.49 15.72
C ALA A 396 5.12 -5.21 16.80
N LEU A 397 5.31 -6.51 17.00
CA LEU A 397 4.65 -7.28 18.07
C LEU A 397 5.00 -6.76 19.47
N GLY A 398 6.24 -6.26 19.67
CA GLY A 398 6.65 -5.61 20.91
C GLY A 398 5.92 -4.29 21.19
N ARG A 399 5.39 -3.63 20.15
CA ARG A 399 4.61 -2.37 20.24
C ARG A 399 3.09 -2.56 20.26
N VAL A 400 2.61 -3.79 20.07
CA VAL A 400 1.18 -4.09 20.13
C VAL A 400 0.64 -3.78 21.53
N ASP A 401 -0.54 -3.15 21.59
CA ASP A 401 -1.23 -2.86 22.86
C ASP A 401 -1.54 -4.16 23.62
N GLN A 402 -0.94 -4.30 24.80
CA GLN A 402 -1.05 -5.51 25.61
C GLN A 402 -2.45 -5.70 26.18
N ASN A 403 -3.24 -4.64 26.31
CA ASN A 403 -4.65 -4.75 26.74
C ASN A 403 -5.48 -5.42 25.66
N SER A 404 -5.39 -4.92 24.43
CA SER A 404 -6.04 -5.49 23.25
C SER A 404 -5.60 -6.95 23.02
N LEU A 405 -4.31 -7.26 23.18
CA LEU A 405 -3.83 -8.63 23.04
C LEU A 405 -4.40 -9.56 24.12
N ARG A 406 -4.42 -9.12 25.40
CA ARG A 406 -5.02 -9.90 26.49
C ARG A 406 -6.51 -10.13 26.27
N GLU A 407 -7.23 -9.11 25.82
CA GLU A 407 -8.65 -9.19 25.46
C GLU A 407 -8.88 -10.29 24.40
N LEU A 408 -8.11 -10.27 23.30
CA LEU A 408 -8.23 -11.29 22.26
C LEU A 408 -7.90 -12.70 22.78
N LEU A 409 -6.81 -12.84 23.54
CA LEU A 409 -6.37 -14.14 24.07
C LEU A 409 -7.29 -14.69 25.17
N SER A 410 -8.07 -13.84 25.83
CA SER A 410 -9.06 -14.24 26.83
C SER A 410 -10.32 -14.88 26.24
N ARG A 411 -10.52 -14.77 24.91
CA ARG A 411 -11.61 -15.46 24.21
C ARG A 411 -11.43 -16.98 24.28
N ARG A 412 -12.53 -17.72 24.08
CA ARG A 412 -12.52 -19.20 24.02
C ARG A 412 -11.44 -19.73 23.08
N GLU A 413 -10.87 -20.88 23.40
CA GLU A 413 -9.73 -21.44 22.65
C GLU A 413 -10.05 -21.74 21.19
N ASP A 414 -11.31 -22.12 20.91
CA ASP A 414 -11.86 -22.42 19.60
C ASP A 414 -12.39 -21.17 18.87
N HIS A 415 -12.31 -19.99 19.50
CA HIS A 415 -12.78 -18.76 18.88
C HIS A 415 -11.93 -18.41 17.66
N TRP A 416 -12.56 -18.23 16.49
CA TRP A 416 -11.83 -18.11 15.23
C TRP A 416 -10.85 -16.93 15.21
N THR A 417 -11.18 -15.78 15.83
CA THR A 417 -10.28 -14.63 15.89
C THR A 417 -9.00 -14.92 16.70
N ARG A 418 -9.12 -15.65 17.82
CA ARG A 418 -7.98 -16.13 18.61
C ARG A 418 -7.14 -17.10 17.79
N LEU A 419 -7.78 -18.04 17.09
CA LEU A 419 -7.09 -19.00 16.22
C LEU A 419 -6.34 -18.29 15.07
N GLN A 420 -6.92 -17.27 14.44
CA GLN A 420 -6.27 -16.49 13.38
C GLN A 420 -5.02 -15.75 13.90
N TRP A 421 -5.12 -15.11 15.06
CA TRP A 421 -3.97 -14.46 15.68
C TRP A 421 -2.87 -15.44 16.07
N LEU A 422 -3.23 -16.60 16.63
CA LEU A 422 -2.27 -17.65 16.96
C LEU A 422 -1.60 -18.21 15.69
N ALA A 423 -2.35 -18.45 14.62
CA ALA A 423 -1.80 -18.90 13.33
C ALA A 423 -0.76 -17.93 12.76
N LEU A 424 -0.96 -16.62 12.94
CA LEU A 424 0.02 -15.59 12.52
C LEU A 424 1.21 -15.48 13.49
N SER A 425 0.93 -15.37 14.79
CA SER A 425 1.93 -15.07 15.83
C SER A 425 2.82 -16.27 16.17
N TYR A 426 2.31 -17.50 16.01
CA TYR A 426 3.04 -18.71 16.37
C TYR A 426 4.31 -18.90 15.53
N PRO A 427 4.28 -18.89 14.18
CA PRO A 427 5.51 -18.99 13.38
C PRO A 427 6.54 -17.92 13.73
N ILE A 428 6.07 -16.71 14.07
CA ILE A 428 6.95 -15.60 14.43
C ILE A 428 7.68 -15.90 15.75
N TYR A 429 6.95 -16.18 16.83
CA TYR A 429 7.58 -16.40 18.14
C TYR A 429 8.29 -17.74 18.27
N ASN A 430 7.73 -18.80 17.69
CA ASN A 430 8.16 -20.17 17.94
C ASN A 430 9.19 -20.68 16.94
N LEU A 431 9.16 -20.20 15.70
CA LEU A 431 10.08 -20.68 14.67
C LEU A 431 11.09 -19.60 14.31
N GLY A 432 10.62 -18.41 13.95
CA GLY A 432 11.50 -17.37 13.46
C GLY A 432 12.36 -16.73 14.55
N ARG A 433 11.88 -16.52 15.79
CA ARG A 433 12.71 -15.95 16.86
C ARG A 433 13.90 -16.86 17.25
N PRO A 434 13.72 -18.17 17.50
CA PRO A 434 14.86 -19.06 17.69
C PRO A 434 15.78 -19.11 16.47
N ALA A 435 15.22 -19.11 15.25
CA ALA A 435 16.01 -19.10 14.03
C ALA A 435 16.86 -17.82 13.89
N MET A 436 16.30 -16.64 14.17
CA MET A 436 17.04 -15.37 14.18
C MET A 436 18.20 -15.44 15.18
N ARG A 437 17.97 -15.95 16.40
CA ARG A 437 19.04 -16.13 17.38
C ARG A 437 20.14 -17.07 16.89
N LEU A 438 19.79 -18.15 16.19
CA LEU A 438 20.78 -19.07 15.60
C LEU A 438 21.62 -18.37 14.52
N VAL A 439 20.99 -17.52 13.70
CA VAL A 439 21.68 -16.72 12.68
C VAL A 439 22.57 -15.66 13.34
N GLU A 440 22.04 -14.87 14.27
CA GLU A 440 22.75 -13.79 14.98
C GLU A 440 23.93 -14.29 15.80
N SER A 441 23.81 -15.48 16.40
CA SER A 441 24.90 -16.09 17.17
C SER A 441 25.93 -16.83 16.31
N ASN A 442 25.78 -16.83 14.97
CA ASN A 442 26.56 -17.69 14.06
C ASN A 442 26.57 -19.17 14.47
N LYS A 443 25.57 -19.62 15.25
CA LYS A 443 25.40 -21.03 15.69
C LYS A 443 24.56 -21.85 14.73
N ALA A 444 24.10 -21.24 13.64
CA ALA A 444 23.55 -22.00 12.54
C ALA A 444 24.71 -22.80 11.91
N ASN A 445 24.82 -24.09 12.26
CA ASN A 445 25.81 -25.02 11.74
C ASN A 445 25.56 -25.31 10.25
N ILE A 446 25.78 -24.31 9.41
CA ILE A 446 25.48 -24.32 7.99
C ILE A 446 26.81 -24.21 7.25
N CYS A 447 27.38 -25.36 6.91
CA CYS A 447 28.54 -25.47 6.04
C CYS A 447 28.24 -26.53 4.98
N ASN A 448 28.44 -26.20 3.71
CA ASN A 448 28.21 -27.13 2.61
C ASN A 448 29.35 -28.16 2.45
N ASN A 449 30.49 -27.96 3.11
CA ASN A 449 31.57 -28.95 3.12
C ASN A 449 31.12 -30.21 3.89
N PRO A 450 30.98 -31.37 3.24
CA PRO A 450 30.45 -32.58 3.88
C PRO A 450 31.34 -33.10 5.03
N SER A 451 32.63 -32.77 5.05
CA SER A 451 33.51 -33.14 6.18
C SER A 451 33.14 -32.45 7.49
N HIS A 452 32.37 -31.35 7.45
CA HIS A 452 31.84 -30.67 8.63
C HIS A 452 30.45 -31.18 9.06
N ALA A 453 29.78 -31.99 8.23
CA ALA A 453 28.50 -32.57 8.59
C ALA A 453 28.63 -33.65 9.68
N SER A 454 29.76 -34.37 9.69
CA SER A 454 30.03 -35.48 10.62
C SER A 454 30.49 -35.04 12.02
N THR A 455 31.01 -33.82 12.19
CA THR A 455 31.55 -33.33 13.47
C THR A 455 30.48 -32.68 14.37
N ASN A 456 29.20 -32.93 14.13
CA ASN A 456 28.05 -32.30 14.82
C ASN A 456 28.10 -30.75 14.84
N GLY A 457 28.88 -30.15 13.94
CA GLY A 457 29.14 -28.71 13.95
C GLY A 457 29.66 -28.21 15.30
N ILE A 458 30.38 -29.04 16.05
CA ILE A 458 31.31 -28.53 17.07
C ILE A 458 32.42 -27.86 16.26
N LEU A 459 32.18 -26.59 15.90
CA LEU A 459 33.24 -25.69 15.47
C LEU A 459 34.31 -25.82 16.55
N SER A 460 35.42 -26.47 16.20
CA SER A 460 36.53 -26.77 17.08
C SER A 460 36.88 -25.51 17.85
N ASN A 461 36.52 -25.43 19.14
CA ASN A 461 36.81 -24.45 20.21
C ASN A 461 37.55 -23.14 19.85
N THR A 462 37.31 -22.59 18.69
CA THR A 462 37.89 -21.34 18.23
C THR A 462 36.96 -20.32 18.85
N SER A 463 37.42 -19.75 19.95
CA SER A 463 36.80 -18.65 20.68
C SER A 463 36.70 -17.37 19.85
N ASP A 464 36.59 -17.49 18.52
CA ASP A 464 36.49 -16.39 17.58
C ASP A 464 35.00 -16.11 17.31
N PRO A 465 34.40 -15.11 17.97
CA PRO A 465 32.97 -14.86 17.95
C PRO A 465 32.44 -14.33 16.60
N CYS A 466 33.29 -14.24 15.56
CA CYS A 466 32.92 -13.60 14.29
C CYS A 466 33.14 -14.50 13.05
N ILE A 467 32.67 -15.75 13.10
CA ILE A 467 32.63 -16.57 11.89
C ILE A 467 31.53 -16.04 10.97
N THR A 468 31.89 -15.14 10.07
CA THR A 468 31.02 -14.67 9.00
C THR A 468 30.90 -15.78 7.96
N LEU A 469 29.69 -16.32 7.76
CA LEU A 469 29.42 -17.30 6.73
C LEU A 469 29.75 -16.71 5.34
N GLN A 470 30.53 -17.44 4.55
CA GLN A 470 30.99 -17.03 3.23
C GLN A 470 30.28 -17.84 2.15
N ALA A 471 29.61 -17.15 1.23
CA ALA A 471 29.06 -17.79 0.04
C ALA A 471 30.14 -17.91 -1.05
N CYS A 472 30.13 -18.99 -1.81
CA CYS A 472 30.96 -19.12 -3.01
C CYS A 472 30.68 -17.97 -3.98
N SER A 473 31.70 -17.24 -4.40
CA SER A 473 31.57 -16.05 -5.25
C SER A 473 31.11 -16.33 -6.68
N SER A 474 31.19 -17.59 -7.15
CA SER A 474 30.72 -17.99 -8.48
C SER A 474 29.26 -18.41 -8.43
N CYS A 475 28.96 -19.51 -7.71
CA CYS A 475 27.60 -20.03 -7.73
C CYS A 475 26.67 -19.31 -6.75
N HIS A 476 27.18 -18.63 -5.74
CA HIS A 476 26.42 -18.10 -4.59
C HIS A 476 25.55 -19.13 -3.85
N LEU A 477 25.44 -20.39 -4.28
CA LEU A 477 24.63 -21.43 -3.64
C LEU A 477 25.32 -22.03 -2.42
N ALA A 478 26.58 -22.45 -2.56
CA ALA A 478 27.32 -23.05 -1.46
C ALA A 478 27.76 -22.00 -0.43
N VAL A 479 27.57 -22.30 0.86
CA VAL A 479 27.90 -21.47 2.01
C VAL A 479 28.88 -22.24 2.89
N TYR A 480 29.93 -21.57 3.33
CA TYR A 480 31.01 -22.13 4.12
C TYR A 480 31.23 -21.31 5.38
N CYS A 481 31.62 -21.99 6.46
CA CYS A 481 32.05 -21.31 7.69
C CYS A 481 33.49 -20.77 7.60
N SER A 482 34.26 -21.13 6.57
CA SER A 482 35.59 -20.58 6.34
C SER A 482 36.06 -20.80 4.90
N ILE A 483 37.06 -20.02 4.48
CA ILE A 483 37.79 -20.23 3.22
C ILE A 483 38.41 -21.64 3.17
N GLN A 484 38.87 -22.15 4.32
CA GLN A 484 39.47 -23.48 4.39
C GLN A 484 38.45 -24.58 4.05
N CYS A 485 37.23 -24.47 4.58
CA CYS A 485 36.15 -25.39 4.24
C CYS A 485 35.76 -25.29 2.77
N GLN A 486 35.75 -24.08 2.19
CA GLN A 486 35.52 -23.91 0.75
C GLN A 486 36.62 -24.59 -0.08
N LYS A 487 37.89 -24.38 0.26
CA LYS A 487 39.03 -25.02 -0.44
C LYS A 487 38.97 -26.54 -0.36
N GLN A 488 38.59 -27.08 0.80
CA GLN A 488 38.43 -28.51 0.97
C GLN A 488 37.27 -29.04 0.11
N ASP A 489 36.09 -28.42 0.18
CA ASP A 489 34.92 -28.84 -0.62
C ASP A 489 35.22 -28.73 -2.14
N TRP A 490 35.96 -27.70 -2.54
CA TRP A 490 36.41 -27.48 -3.91
C TRP A 490 37.37 -28.56 -4.42
N SER A 491 38.29 -29.04 -3.58
CA SER A 491 39.33 -29.99 -3.99
C SER A 491 38.96 -31.45 -3.77
N GLN A 492 38.12 -31.74 -2.77
CA GLN A 492 37.91 -33.10 -2.26
C GLN A 492 36.45 -33.58 -2.33
N SER A 493 35.47 -32.67 -2.42
CA SER A 493 34.06 -33.02 -2.16
C SER A 493 33.10 -32.67 -3.31
N GLY A 494 33.65 -32.42 -4.50
CA GLY A 494 32.85 -32.32 -5.73
C GLY A 494 32.33 -30.92 -6.06
N HIS A 495 32.60 -29.89 -5.24
CA HIS A 495 32.05 -28.57 -5.53
C HIS A 495 32.63 -27.96 -6.80
N ARG A 496 33.90 -28.23 -7.14
CA ARG A 496 34.52 -27.73 -8.37
C ARG A 496 33.76 -28.19 -9.61
N GLU A 497 33.28 -29.44 -9.60
CA GLU A 497 32.51 -30.06 -10.67
C GLU A 497 31.07 -29.54 -10.71
N ASP A 498 30.45 -29.32 -9.54
CA ASP A 498 29.08 -28.82 -9.43
C ASP A 498 28.96 -27.31 -9.71
N CYS A 499 30.00 -26.54 -9.39
CA CYS A 499 29.95 -25.07 -9.36
C CYS A 499 29.49 -24.45 -10.69
N PRO A 500 29.94 -24.91 -11.89
CA PRO A 500 29.45 -24.38 -13.16
C PRO A 500 27.94 -24.54 -13.35
N GLN A 501 27.39 -25.71 -12.97
CA GLN A 501 25.95 -25.97 -13.07
C GLN A 501 25.16 -25.12 -12.07
N LEU A 502 25.64 -25.03 -10.82
CA LEU A 502 25.02 -24.19 -9.79
C LEU A 502 25.10 -22.70 -10.16
N THR A 503 26.17 -22.26 -10.84
CA THR A 503 26.31 -20.88 -11.35
C THR A 503 25.29 -20.60 -12.46
N LYS A 504 25.01 -21.60 -13.33
CA LYS A 504 23.92 -21.49 -14.31
C LYS A 504 22.56 -21.34 -13.61
N VAL A 505 22.27 -22.18 -12.61
CA VAL A 505 21.03 -22.07 -11.80
C VAL A 505 20.92 -20.72 -11.10
N TYR A 506 22.02 -20.21 -10.54
CA TYR A 506 22.08 -18.88 -9.95
C TYR A 506 21.72 -17.80 -10.98
N SER A 507 22.37 -17.81 -12.15
CA SER A 507 22.13 -16.85 -13.22
C SER A 507 20.67 -16.89 -13.70
N GLU A 508 20.14 -18.09 -13.94
CA GLU A 508 18.73 -18.30 -14.32
C GLU A 508 17.76 -17.72 -13.26
N ARG A 509 18.01 -17.97 -11.97
CA ARG A 509 17.17 -17.46 -10.89
C ARG A 509 17.30 -15.96 -10.67
N VAL A 510 18.49 -15.38 -10.87
CA VAL A 510 18.68 -13.92 -10.83
C VAL A 510 17.91 -13.26 -11.96
N HIS A 511 18.01 -13.77 -13.18
CA HIS A 511 17.22 -13.28 -14.33
C HIS A 511 15.72 -13.43 -14.12
N ALA A 512 15.29 -14.52 -13.47
CA ALA A 512 13.89 -14.75 -13.09
C ALA A 512 13.44 -14.00 -11.82
N ALA A 513 14.29 -13.16 -11.22
CA ALA A 513 14.02 -12.45 -9.95
C ALA A 513 13.54 -13.36 -8.79
N SER A 514 13.96 -14.63 -8.80
CA SER A 514 13.60 -15.66 -7.82
C SER A 514 14.79 -16.12 -6.97
N TRP A 515 15.93 -15.45 -7.10
CA TRP A 515 17.12 -15.74 -6.31
C TRP A 515 16.96 -15.29 -4.85
N LEU A 516 17.25 -16.19 -3.92
CA LEU A 516 17.28 -15.89 -2.48
C LEU A 516 18.71 -15.62 -2.01
N HIS A 517 18.91 -14.44 -1.40
CA HIS A 517 20.19 -14.09 -0.79
C HIS A 517 20.64 -15.13 0.26
N ALA A 518 21.96 -15.28 0.45
CA ALA A 518 22.53 -16.27 1.36
C ALA A 518 21.99 -16.13 2.79
N SER A 519 21.88 -14.90 3.31
CA SER A 519 21.31 -14.64 4.64
C SER A 519 19.88 -15.16 4.80
N THR A 520 19.03 -14.98 3.79
CA THR A 520 17.65 -15.51 3.78
C THR A 520 17.65 -17.03 3.81
N ARG A 521 18.53 -17.67 3.03
CA ARG A 521 18.64 -19.14 3.02
C ARG A 521 19.14 -19.70 4.35
N ILE A 522 20.13 -19.05 4.97
CA ILE A 522 20.63 -19.41 6.30
C ILE A 522 19.50 -19.32 7.32
N PHE A 523 18.71 -18.24 7.29
CA PHE A 523 17.55 -18.10 8.16
C PHE A 523 16.48 -19.18 7.93
N HIS A 524 16.17 -19.49 6.66
CA HIS A 524 15.25 -20.60 6.35
C HIS A 524 15.77 -21.93 6.90
N LEU A 525 17.06 -22.24 6.71
CA LEU A 525 17.68 -23.44 7.26
C LEU A 525 17.62 -23.47 8.79
N ALA A 526 17.79 -22.33 9.46
CA ALA A 526 17.63 -22.23 10.91
C ALA A 526 16.17 -22.48 11.35
N ILE A 527 15.17 -21.99 10.60
CA ILE A 527 13.75 -22.31 10.81
C ILE A 527 13.51 -23.81 10.66
N LEU A 528 14.08 -24.43 9.63
CA LEU A 528 13.94 -25.87 9.39
C LEU A 528 14.54 -26.69 10.53
N GLN A 529 15.75 -26.31 10.97
CA GLN A 529 16.43 -26.96 12.09
C GLN A 529 15.61 -26.85 13.38
N GLU A 530 15.04 -25.68 13.66
CA GLU A 530 14.18 -25.48 14.84
C GLU A 530 12.88 -26.28 14.75
N THR A 531 12.25 -26.29 13.58
CA THR A 531 11.03 -27.07 13.31
C THR A 531 11.30 -28.56 13.52
N TYR A 532 12.43 -29.06 13.03
CA TYR A 532 12.87 -30.43 13.26
C TYR A 532 13.07 -30.72 14.75
N ARG A 533 13.88 -29.91 15.46
CA ARG A 533 14.14 -30.08 16.90
C ARG A 533 12.86 -30.14 17.71
N ARG A 534 11.91 -29.25 17.43
CA ARG A 534 10.60 -29.24 18.10
C ARG A 534 9.78 -30.47 17.78
N SER A 535 9.77 -30.92 16.53
CA SER A 535 9.03 -32.12 16.11
C SER A 535 9.60 -33.40 16.73
N VAL A 536 10.92 -33.47 16.94
CA VAL A 536 11.57 -34.52 17.74
C VAL A 536 11.16 -34.42 19.21
N LYS A 537 11.32 -33.24 19.83
CA LYS A 537 11.01 -33.03 21.25
C LYS A 537 9.55 -33.30 21.61
N ALA A 538 8.62 -32.95 20.72
CA ALA A 538 7.20 -33.21 20.90
C ALA A 538 6.81 -34.69 20.65
N GLY A 539 7.76 -35.56 20.30
CA GLY A 539 7.51 -36.95 19.96
C GLY A 539 6.73 -37.16 18.66
N ARG A 540 6.46 -36.10 17.88
CA ARG A 540 5.67 -36.18 16.64
C ARG A 540 6.37 -37.02 15.58
N LEU A 541 7.67 -36.79 15.36
CA LEU A 541 8.45 -37.59 14.41
C LEU A 541 8.59 -39.04 14.87
N GLU A 542 8.71 -39.26 16.18
CA GLU A 542 8.78 -40.61 16.74
C GLU A 542 7.44 -41.36 16.61
N ALA A 543 6.31 -40.67 16.81
CA ALA A 543 4.98 -41.23 16.58
C ALA A 543 4.79 -41.62 15.10
N ILE A 544 5.22 -40.78 14.16
CA ILE A 544 5.15 -41.07 12.72
C ILE A 544 6.07 -42.24 12.36
N ARG A 545 7.29 -42.26 12.88
CA ARG A 545 8.24 -43.37 12.70
C ARG A 545 7.64 -44.68 13.19
N ARG A 546 7.11 -44.72 14.42
CA ARG A 546 6.45 -45.92 14.98
C ARG A 546 5.27 -46.39 14.13
N GLY A 547 4.47 -45.46 13.61
CA GLY A 547 3.30 -45.79 12.79
C GLY A 547 3.62 -46.27 11.38
N THR A 548 4.71 -45.79 10.77
CA THR A 548 5.01 -46.04 9.34
C THR A 548 6.22 -46.94 9.11
N ASN A 549 7.23 -46.86 9.99
CA ASN A 549 8.54 -47.52 9.87
C ASN A 549 9.09 -47.93 11.26
N PRO A 550 8.39 -48.82 12.00
CA PRO A 550 8.72 -49.12 13.40
C PRO A 550 10.10 -49.76 13.62
N ALA A 551 10.64 -50.45 12.61
CA ALA A 551 11.94 -51.13 12.69
C ALA A 551 13.14 -50.19 12.54
N THR A 552 12.96 -48.94 12.10
CA THR A 552 14.08 -48.03 11.82
C THR A 552 14.57 -47.33 13.07
N PRO A 553 15.87 -47.39 13.43
CA PRO A 553 16.43 -46.61 14.53
C PRO A 553 16.36 -45.09 14.25
N LEU A 554 16.33 -44.29 15.33
CA LEU A 554 16.20 -42.83 15.30
C LEU A 554 17.49 -42.09 14.93
N ASN A 555 18.56 -42.79 14.55
CA ASN A 555 19.94 -42.29 14.52
C ASN A 555 20.63 -42.59 13.17
N PRO A 556 21.60 -41.77 12.68
CA PRO A 556 21.69 -40.31 12.78
C PRO A 556 21.38 -39.59 11.45
N VAL A 557 21.20 -40.29 10.32
CA VAL A 557 21.06 -39.64 9.00
C VAL A 557 19.61 -39.61 8.56
N LEU A 558 18.85 -38.70 9.16
CA LEU A 558 17.51 -38.34 8.70
C LEU A 558 17.61 -37.17 7.72
N VAL A 559 17.44 -37.43 6.42
CA VAL A 559 17.49 -36.38 5.39
C VAL A 559 16.10 -35.76 5.25
N ILE A 560 15.90 -34.51 5.65
CA ILE A 560 14.57 -33.90 5.60
C ILE A 560 14.44 -33.04 4.35
N CYS A 561 13.58 -33.44 3.42
CA CYS A 561 13.21 -32.65 2.25
C CYS A 561 11.97 -31.82 2.59
N PHE A 562 12.11 -30.50 2.50
CA PHE A 562 11.01 -29.55 2.71
C PHE A 562 10.55 -29.03 1.35
N ASP A 563 9.29 -29.29 1.01
CA ASP A 563 8.65 -28.68 -0.16
C ASP A 563 8.00 -27.35 0.26
N PHE A 564 8.63 -26.23 -0.10
CA PHE A 564 8.16 -24.87 0.19
C PHE A 564 7.31 -24.26 -0.93
N VAL A 565 6.87 -25.06 -1.92
CA VAL A 565 6.05 -24.55 -3.02
C VAL A 565 4.72 -23.95 -2.50
N ASP A 566 4.24 -24.41 -1.33
CA ASP A 566 3.12 -23.84 -0.60
C ASP A 566 3.58 -23.25 0.76
N SER A 567 3.43 -21.94 0.94
CA SER A 567 3.92 -21.10 2.06
C SER A 567 3.77 -21.66 3.51
N PRO A 568 4.69 -21.43 4.47
CA PRO A 568 4.98 -22.31 5.62
C PRO A 568 4.29 -22.03 7.00
N ALA A 569 3.04 -21.56 7.08
CA ALA A 569 2.41 -21.18 8.37
C ALA A 569 2.10 -22.28 9.46
N THR A 570 2.05 -23.61 9.20
CA THR A 570 1.60 -24.74 10.05
C THR A 570 1.77 -26.10 9.31
N PRO A 571 2.43 -27.13 9.90
CA PRO A 571 2.58 -28.45 9.29
C PRO A 571 1.37 -29.36 9.61
N GLU A 572 0.50 -29.65 8.64
CA GLU A 572 -0.58 -30.65 8.82
C GLU A 572 -0.46 -31.90 7.93
N ASP A 573 0.23 -31.85 6.79
CA ASP A 573 0.55 -33.06 6.04
C ASP A 573 1.51 -33.95 6.87
N THR A 574 1.22 -35.25 6.90
CA THR A 574 2.10 -36.24 7.51
C THR A 574 3.40 -36.26 6.70
N PRO A 575 4.56 -35.91 7.29
CA PRO A 575 5.84 -36.13 6.61
C PRO A 575 5.91 -37.58 6.11
N LYS A 576 6.21 -37.76 4.82
CA LYS A 576 6.40 -39.09 4.23
C LYS A 576 7.84 -39.50 4.45
N LEU A 577 8.05 -40.59 5.17
CA LEU A 577 9.36 -41.24 5.24
C LEU A 577 9.55 -42.08 3.98
N LYS A 578 10.64 -41.85 3.25
CA LYS A 578 11.14 -42.63 2.11
C LYS A 578 12.55 -43.10 2.43
N ARG A 579 12.99 -44.24 1.88
CA ARG A 579 14.43 -44.56 1.93
C ARG A 579 15.15 -43.71 0.88
N ILE A 580 16.40 -43.34 1.15
CA ILE A 580 17.16 -42.51 0.20
C ILE A 580 17.33 -43.20 -1.16
N PHE A 581 17.44 -44.53 -1.17
CA PHE A 581 17.46 -45.33 -2.40
C PHE A 581 16.17 -45.20 -3.20
N ASP A 582 15.00 -45.25 -2.56
CA ASP A 582 13.71 -45.10 -3.25
C ASP A 582 13.63 -43.71 -3.93
N LEU A 583 14.16 -42.66 -3.28
CA LEU A 583 14.24 -41.32 -3.86
C LEU A 583 15.26 -41.23 -5.01
N LEU A 584 16.44 -41.83 -4.85
CA LEU A 584 17.46 -41.84 -5.90
C LEU A 584 16.97 -42.60 -7.14
N GLU A 585 16.22 -43.67 -6.97
CA GLU A 585 15.55 -44.38 -8.06
C GLU A 585 14.44 -43.52 -8.70
N GLU A 586 13.64 -42.80 -7.92
CA GLU A 586 12.71 -41.77 -8.45
C GLU A 586 13.46 -40.69 -9.26
N PHE A 587 14.63 -40.24 -8.80
CA PHE A 587 15.46 -39.27 -9.54
C PHE A 587 15.97 -39.84 -10.87
N LYS A 588 16.38 -41.11 -10.88
CA LYS A 588 16.82 -41.81 -12.09
C LYS A 588 15.67 -42.11 -13.05
N ALA A 589 14.44 -42.25 -12.56
CA ALA A 589 13.26 -42.68 -13.32
C ALA A 589 12.79 -41.75 -14.46
N LYS A 590 13.54 -40.71 -14.85
CA LYS A 590 13.23 -39.76 -15.95
C LYS A 590 11.85 -39.09 -15.87
N ASP A 591 11.15 -39.14 -14.74
CA ASP A 591 9.98 -38.30 -14.54
C ASP A 591 10.39 -36.81 -14.51
N GLY A 592 9.44 -35.90 -14.75
CA GLY A 592 9.73 -34.47 -14.84
C GLY A 592 10.31 -33.87 -13.56
N ARG A 593 10.04 -34.47 -12.38
CA ARG A 593 10.48 -33.97 -11.06
C ARG A 593 11.90 -34.46 -10.75
N GLY A 594 12.17 -35.74 -11.01
CA GLY A 594 13.48 -36.38 -10.86
C GLY A 594 14.55 -35.74 -11.74
N ARG A 595 14.21 -35.39 -13.00
CA ARG A 595 15.13 -34.62 -13.86
C ARG A 595 15.45 -33.23 -13.31
N LEU A 596 14.47 -32.51 -12.78
CA LEU A 596 14.67 -31.15 -12.26
C LEU A 596 15.55 -31.15 -11.01
N ILE A 597 15.35 -32.12 -10.12
CA ILE A 597 16.12 -32.27 -8.88
C ILE A 597 17.54 -32.80 -9.17
N ALA A 598 17.68 -33.84 -10.01
CA ALA A 598 18.98 -34.36 -10.43
C ALA A 598 19.85 -33.34 -11.18
N HIS A 599 19.22 -32.39 -11.88
CA HIS A 599 19.92 -31.30 -12.58
C HIS A 599 20.30 -30.13 -11.64
N SER A 600 19.70 -30.02 -10.45
CA SER A 600 19.93 -28.90 -9.53
C SER A 600 20.73 -29.27 -8.28
N LEU A 601 20.68 -30.52 -7.84
CA LEU A 601 21.59 -31.11 -6.87
C LEU A 601 22.39 -32.17 -7.62
N GLY A 602 23.69 -31.92 -7.83
CA GLY A 602 24.57 -32.88 -8.51
C GLY A 602 24.38 -34.25 -7.89
N VAL A 603 23.85 -35.21 -8.66
CA VAL A 603 23.53 -36.58 -8.21
C VAL A 603 24.73 -37.20 -7.50
N ARG A 604 25.94 -36.93 -8.00
CA ARG A 604 27.21 -37.34 -7.40
C ARG A 604 27.44 -36.82 -5.99
N ARG A 605 26.99 -35.61 -5.66
CA ARG A 605 27.11 -35.05 -4.30
C ARG A 605 26.17 -35.74 -3.33
N VAL A 606 24.95 -36.05 -3.76
CA VAL A 606 24.01 -36.86 -2.96
C VAL A 606 24.56 -38.27 -2.78
N GLU A 607 25.06 -38.90 -3.85
CA GLU A 607 25.72 -40.21 -3.80
C GLU A 607 26.97 -40.19 -2.91
N SER A 608 27.76 -39.10 -2.92
CA SER A 608 28.93 -38.91 -2.05
C SER A 608 28.53 -38.79 -0.57
N ILE A 609 27.47 -38.03 -0.27
CA ILE A 609 26.93 -37.93 1.09
C ILE A 609 26.44 -39.30 1.56
N VAL A 610 25.70 -40.03 0.70
CA VAL A 610 25.16 -41.36 1.01
C VAL A 610 26.27 -42.40 1.20
N SER A 611 27.27 -42.43 0.31
CA SER A 611 28.40 -43.35 0.40
C SER A 611 29.32 -43.07 1.58
N GLY A 612 29.34 -41.83 2.08
CA GLY A 612 30.04 -41.46 3.32
C GLY A 612 29.32 -41.88 4.60
N THR A 613 28.06 -42.34 4.53
CA THR A 613 27.35 -42.89 5.69
C THR A 613 27.76 -44.36 5.91
N GLN A 614 28.02 -44.76 7.16
CA GLN A 614 28.54 -46.09 7.47
C GLN A 614 27.57 -47.23 7.09
N GLU A 615 26.27 -46.95 6.99
CA GLU A 615 25.24 -47.92 6.59
C GLU A 615 24.19 -47.27 5.64
N PRO A 616 24.47 -47.22 4.33
CA PRO A 616 23.61 -46.54 3.35
C PRO A 616 22.18 -47.09 3.27
N ALA A 617 21.99 -48.38 3.57
CA ALA A 617 20.70 -49.06 3.54
C ALA A 617 19.71 -48.57 4.62
N GLU A 618 20.20 -47.92 5.68
CA GLU A 618 19.39 -47.43 6.80
C GLU A 618 19.09 -45.93 6.71
N THR A 619 19.65 -45.22 5.73
CA THR A 619 19.45 -43.77 5.59
C THR A 619 18.04 -43.45 5.09
N LEU A 620 17.23 -42.81 5.94
CA LEU A 620 15.88 -42.38 5.61
C LEU A 620 15.83 -40.90 5.22
N LEU A 621 15.09 -40.63 4.15
CA LEU A 621 14.64 -39.30 3.76
C LEU A 621 13.23 -39.05 4.32
N VAL A 622 13.04 -38.01 5.13
CA VAL A 622 11.72 -37.46 5.43
C VAL A 622 11.35 -36.44 4.35
N GLU A 623 10.54 -36.81 3.38
CA GLU A 623 9.85 -35.85 2.50
C GLU A 623 8.67 -35.24 3.26
N GLY A 624 8.91 -34.09 3.89
CA GLY A 624 7.85 -33.25 4.42
C GLY A 624 7.26 -32.41 3.30
N LYS A 625 6.06 -32.76 2.84
CA LYS A 625 5.21 -31.78 2.15
C LYS A 625 4.57 -30.93 3.23
N PHE A 626 4.90 -29.65 3.31
CA PHE A 626 4.23 -28.75 4.23
C PHE A 626 3.03 -28.18 3.48
N LYS A 627 1.99 -29.00 3.27
CA LYS A 627 0.73 -28.49 2.72
C LYS A 627 -0.13 -27.93 3.84
N PHE A 628 -0.70 -26.78 3.51
CA PHE A 628 -1.68 -26.10 4.31
C PHE A 628 -3.03 -26.66 3.96
N ARG A 629 -3.79 -27.05 4.98
CA ARG A 629 -5.18 -27.45 4.80
C ARG A 629 -5.92 -26.30 4.12
N LYS A 630 -6.47 -26.54 2.93
CA LYS A 630 -7.70 -25.85 2.52
C LYS A 630 -8.77 -26.40 3.46
N GLN A 631 -9.00 -25.72 4.58
CA GLN A 631 -10.23 -25.96 5.34
C GLN A 631 -11.39 -25.44 4.46
N VAL A 632 -12.28 -26.37 4.15
CA VAL A 632 -13.61 -26.13 3.58
C VAL A 632 -14.38 -25.20 4.51
#